data_AF-A0A6I8M9M1-F1
#
_entry.id   AF-A0A6I8M9M1-F1
#
_cell.length_a   1.000
_cell.length_b   1.000
_cell.length_c   1.000
_cell.angle_alpha   90.00
_cell.angle_beta   90.00
_cell.angle_gamma   90.00
#
_symmetry.space_group_name_H-M   'P 1'
#
loop_
_entity.id
_entity.type
_entity.pdbx_description
1 polymer ?
#
loop_
_entity_poly.entity_id
_entity_poly.type
_entity_poly.pdbx_seq_one_letter_code
_entity_poly.pdbx_strand_id
1 'polypeptide(L)'
;MKKGKLVLINNKEIKYSKLNEIFGNIMLSLGLNHLPHDTRHTFATLLSNADANTASIRKMMGHSSYEITEKIYTHKEITEFINAVDLLE
;
A
#
# COMPACT_ATOMS: atom_id res chain seq x y z
N MET A 1 0.21 -7.57 21.23
CA MET A 1 0.78 -8.17 19.99
C MET A 1 1.72 -7.17 19.33
N LYS A 2 3.04 -7.39 19.35
CA LYS A 2 3.98 -6.62 18.53
C LYS A 2 3.75 -7.01 17.07
N LYS A 3 2.96 -6.24 16.32
CA LYS A 3 2.80 -6.41 14.86
C LYS A 3 4.13 -6.09 14.19
N GLY A 4 4.98 -7.10 13.97
CA GLY A 4 6.18 -6.96 13.15
C GLY A 4 5.76 -6.57 11.73
N LYS A 5 6.32 -5.49 11.19
CA LYS A 5 6.13 -5.11 9.78
C LYS A 5 6.88 -6.14 8.94
N LEU A 6 6.15 -7.09 8.36
CA LEU A 6 6.72 -8.10 7.47
C LEU A 6 7.09 -7.43 6.14
N VAL A 7 8.38 -7.47 5.79
CA VAL A 7 8.87 -7.06 4.47
C VAL A 7 9.66 -8.23 3.91
N LEU A 8 9.30 -8.69 2.71
CA LEU A 8 9.92 -9.86 2.08
C LEU A 8 10.66 -9.45 0.82
N ILE A 9 11.88 -9.98 0.64
CA ILE A 9 12.58 -9.99 -0.65
C ILE A 9 12.97 -11.44 -0.95
N ASN A 10 12.57 -11.95 -2.12
CA ASN A 10 12.79 -13.35 -2.52
C ASN A 10 12.30 -14.35 -1.44
N ASN A 11 11.09 -14.13 -0.92
CA ASN A 11 10.47 -14.88 0.18
C ASN A 11 11.25 -14.89 1.51
N LYS A 12 12.24 -14.01 1.68
CA LYS A 12 12.99 -13.87 2.94
C LYS A 12 12.62 -12.59 3.64
N GLU A 13 12.37 -12.68 4.95
CA GLU A 13 12.09 -11.51 5.78
C GLU A 13 13.32 -10.61 5.90
N ILE A 14 13.11 -9.33 5.67
CA ILE A 14 14.11 -8.29 5.82
C ILE A 14 13.63 -7.22 6.80
N LYS A 15 14.57 -6.56 7.45
CA LYS A 15 14.29 -5.38 8.27
C LYS A 15 13.88 -4.22 7.38
N TYR A 16 13.00 -3.35 7.87
CA TYR A 16 12.63 -2.11 7.18
C TYR A 16 13.83 -1.22 6.86
N SER A 17 14.87 -1.21 7.71
CA SER A 17 16.11 -0.50 7.42
C SER A 17 16.80 -0.99 6.14
N LYS A 18 16.75 -2.29 5.85
CA LYS A 18 17.32 -2.85 4.63
C LYS A 18 16.53 -2.45 3.39
N LEU A 19 15.19 -2.37 3.52
CA LEU A 19 14.34 -1.83 2.47
C LEU A 19 14.71 -0.36 2.15
N ASN A 20 14.87 0.48 3.18
CA ASN A 20 15.27 1.87 3.00
C ASN A 20 16.65 2.01 2.34
N GLU A 21 17.62 1.17 2.71
CA GLU A 21 18.94 1.15 2.10
C GLU A 21 18.86 0.79 0.61
N ILE A 22 18.14 -0.28 0.27
CA ILE A 22 17.94 -0.71 -1.12
C ILE A 22 17.25 0.39 -1.93
N PHE A 23 16.16 0.95 -1.39
CA PHE A 23 15.41 2.02 -2.05
C PHE A 23 16.28 3.26 -2.25
N GLY A 24 17.04 3.66 -1.24
CA GLY A 24 17.97 4.79 -1.33
C GLY A 24 19.02 4.59 -2.42
N ASN A 25 19.61 3.39 -2.52
CA ASN A 25 20.57 3.08 -3.58
C ASN A 25 19.94 3.17 -4.99
N ILE A 26 18.70 2.72 -5.15
CA ILE A 26 17.96 2.85 -6.42
C ILE A 26 17.71 4.33 -6.73
N MET A 27 17.22 5.10 -5.75
CA MET A 27 16.99 6.54 -5.93
C MET A 27 18.27 7.28 -6.32
N LEU A 28 19.39 6.98 -5.66
CA LEU A 28 20.70 7.54 -6.02
C LEU A 28 21.11 7.18 -7.45
N SER A 29 20.93 5.92 -7.87
CA SER A 29 21.26 5.48 -9.23
C SER A 29 20.41 6.16 -10.31
N LEU A 30 19.20 6.61 -9.95
CA LEU A 30 18.27 7.33 -10.82
C LEU A 30 18.39 8.85 -10.68
N GLY A 31 19.23 9.36 -9.77
CA GLY A 31 19.32 10.80 -9.47
C GLY A 31 18.07 11.37 -8.80
N LEU A 32 17.27 10.53 -8.14
CA LEU A 32 16.02 10.89 -7.48
C LEU A 32 16.20 11.01 -5.96
N ASN A 33 15.26 11.70 -5.29
CA ASN A 33 15.24 11.83 -3.83
C ASN A 33 13.83 11.58 -3.29
N HIS A 34 13.42 10.31 -3.27
CA HIS A 34 12.14 9.86 -2.74
C HIS A 34 12.31 8.88 -1.59
N LEU A 35 11.27 8.75 -0.77
CA LEU A 35 11.17 7.76 0.30
C LEU A 35 10.18 6.66 -0.09
N PRO A 36 10.32 5.43 0.45
CA PRO A 36 9.34 4.37 0.23
C PRO A 36 7.91 4.78 0.59
N HIS A 37 7.73 5.71 1.54
CA HIS A 37 6.41 6.23 1.92
C HIS A 37 5.75 7.07 0.83
N ASP A 38 6.52 7.67 -0.07
CA ASP A 38 5.99 8.46 -1.19
C ASP A 38 5.17 7.56 -2.12
N THR A 39 5.57 6.29 -2.29
CA THR A 39 4.82 5.32 -3.09
C THR A 39 3.40 5.08 -2.55
N ARG A 40 3.21 5.12 -1.22
CA ARG A 40 1.90 5.02 -0.57
C ARG A 40 1.03 6.25 -0.86
N HIS A 41 1.63 7.45 -0.88
CA HIS A 41 0.93 8.68 -1.24
C HIS A 41 0.56 8.71 -2.72
N THR A 42 1.48 8.32 -3.59
CA THR A 42 1.25 8.20 -5.03
C THR A 42 0.12 7.21 -5.31
N PHE A 43 0.15 6.02 -4.70
CA PHE A 43 -0.90 5.02 -4.85
C PHE A 43 -2.29 5.54 -4.44
N ALA A 44 -2.38 6.22 -3.29
CA ALA A 44 -3.64 6.82 -2.83
C ALA A 44 -4.16 7.91 -3.79
N THR A 45 -3.25 8.75 -4.29
CA THR A 45 -3.59 9.83 -5.22
C THR A 45 -4.05 9.28 -6.56
N LEU A 46 -3.36 8.27 -7.09
CA LEU A 46 -3.71 7.60 -8.34
C LEU A 46 -5.11 6.99 -8.26
N LEU A 47 -5.41 6.23 -7.20
CA LEU A 47 -6.74 5.67 -7.01
C LEU A 47 -7.82 6.75 -6.83
N SER A 48 -7.51 7.84 -6.13
CA SER A 48 -8.44 8.96 -5.97
C SER A 48 -8.72 9.67 -7.29
N ASN A 49 -7.72 9.82 -8.15
CA ASN A 49 -7.86 10.44 -9.47
C ASN A 49 -8.63 9.55 -10.45
N ALA A 50 -8.61 8.23 -10.21
CA ALA A 50 -9.35 7.25 -10.99
C ALA A 50 -10.81 7.06 -10.53
N ASP A 51 -11.33 7.93 -9.67
CA ASP A 51 -12.67 7.81 -9.06
C ASP A 51 -12.91 6.47 -8.32
N ALA A 52 -11.84 5.82 -7.86
CA ALA A 52 -11.97 4.59 -7.09
C ALA A 52 -12.66 4.86 -5.74
N ASN A 53 -13.50 3.93 -5.31
CA ASN A 53 -14.29 4.09 -4.10
C ASN A 53 -13.38 4.33 -2.86
N THR A 54 -13.60 5.44 -2.16
CA THR A 54 -12.75 5.86 -1.02
C THR A 54 -12.69 4.83 0.10
N ALA A 55 -13.75 4.05 0.32
CA ALA A 55 -13.74 2.96 1.29
C ALA A 55 -12.81 1.83 0.83
N SER A 56 -12.78 1.54 -0.47
CA SER A 56 -11.89 0.55 -1.08
C SER A 56 -10.43 1.00 -0.99
N ILE A 57 -10.11 2.26 -1.31
CA ILE A 57 -8.77 2.84 -1.15
C ILE A 57 -8.29 2.72 0.31
N ARG A 58 -9.13 3.13 1.27
CA ARG A 58 -8.77 3.11 2.71
C ARG A 58 -8.55 1.69 3.23
N LYS A 59 -9.33 0.72 2.74
CA LYS A 59 -9.21 -0.70 3.09
C LYS A 59 -7.94 -1.31 2.51
N MET A 60 -7.60 -1.03 1.25
CA MET A 60 -6.33 -1.45 0.63
C MET A 60 -5.10 -0.87 1.35
N MET A 61 -5.17 0.40 1.73
CA MET A 61 -4.09 1.07 2.46
C MET A 61 -3.93 0.58 3.90
N GLY A 62 -4.88 -0.21 4.44
CA GLY A 62 -4.80 -0.77 5.79
C GLY A 62 -4.92 0.27 6.90
N HIS A 63 -5.70 1.33 6.72
CA HIS A 63 -5.98 2.29 7.79
C HIS A 63 -6.70 1.59 8.96
N SER A 64 -6.08 1.62 10.14
CA SER A 64 -6.50 0.90 11.34
C SER A 64 -7.69 1.52 12.07
N SER A 65 -8.31 2.60 11.56
CA SER A 65 -9.46 3.27 12.20
C SER A 65 -10.79 2.53 12.00
N TYR A 66 -10.75 1.20 11.98
CA TYR A 66 -11.95 0.39 11.88
C TYR A 66 -11.82 -0.82 12.81
N GLU A 67 -12.03 -0.54 14.09
CA GLU A 67 -12.39 -1.57 15.05
C GLU A 67 -13.83 -2.03 14.71
N ILE A 68 -13.93 -3.18 14.05
CA ILE A 68 -14.92 -4.24 14.32
C ILE A 68 -16.32 -4.20 13.65
N THR A 69 -16.89 -3.09 13.21
CA THR A 69 -18.27 -3.04 12.61
C THR A 69 -18.52 -3.35 11.10
N GLU A 70 -17.53 -3.68 10.25
CA GLU A 70 -17.65 -3.85 8.77
C GLU A 70 -17.45 -5.32 8.37
N LYS A 71 -16.95 -6.14 9.30
CA LYS A 71 -16.65 -7.56 9.04
C LYS A 71 -17.92 -8.39 8.90
N ILE A 72 -19.08 -7.85 9.29
CA ILE A 72 -20.38 -8.52 9.28
C ILE A 72 -21.24 -8.11 8.07
N TYR A 73 -21.06 -6.91 7.49
CA TYR A 73 -21.96 -6.39 6.45
C TYR A 73 -21.32 -6.09 5.09
N THR A 74 -20.00 -6.11 4.98
CA THR A 74 -19.30 -5.62 3.78
C THR A 74 -18.56 -6.76 3.09
N HIS A 75 -19.32 -7.62 2.43
CA HIS A 75 -18.90 -8.34 1.23
C HIS A 75 -18.63 -7.35 0.09
N LYS A 76 -17.75 -6.36 0.33
CA LYS A 76 -17.10 -5.65 -0.77
C LYS A 76 -16.07 -6.62 -1.32
N GLU A 77 -16.52 -7.34 -2.33
CA GLU A 77 -15.85 -8.41 -3.04
C GLU A 77 -14.47 -7.95 -3.50
N ILE A 78 -13.50 -8.87 -3.47
CA ILE A 78 -12.13 -8.66 -3.95
C ILE A 78 -12.12 -8.06 -5.37
N THR A 79 -13.17 -8.32 -6.17
CA THR A 79 -13.40 -7.72 -7.48
C THR A 79 -13.46 -6.20 -7.47
N GLU A 80 -14.04 -5.55 -6.47
CA GLU A 80 -13.99 -4.07 -6.38
C GLU A 80 -12.56 -3.58 -6.15
N PHE A 81 -11.72 -4.38 -5.48
CA PHE A 81 -10.32 -4.03 -5.30
C PHE A 81 -9.51 -4.21 -6.58
N ILE A 82 -9.76 -5.31 -7.31
CA ILE A 82 -9.16 -5.56 -8.61
C ILE A 82 -9.56 -4.44 -9.58
N ASN A 83 -10.86 -4.18 -9.74
CA ASN A 83 -11.35 -3.11 -10.61
C ASN A 83 -10.74 -1.75 -10.27
N ALA A 84 -10.59 -1.43 -8.98
CA ALA A 84 -9.98 -0.16 -8.58
C ALA A 84 -8.48 -0.07 -8.94
N VAL A 85 -7.74 -1.18 -8.88
CA VAL A 85 -6.35 -1.26 -9.33
C VAL A 85 -6.26 -1.24 -10.86
N ASP A 86 -7.19 -1.91 -11.55
CA ASP A 86 -7.26 -1.96 -13.01
C ASP A 86 -7.50 -0.57 -13.63
N LEU A 87 -8.09 0.38 -12.88
CA LEU A 87 -8.21 1.77 -13.33
C LEU A 87 -6.86 2.51 -13.44
N LEU A 88 -5.76 1.92 -12.97
CA LEU A 88 -4.41 2.48 -13.04
C LEU A 88 -3.62 2.00 -14.28
N GLU A 89 -4.14 1.04 -15.05
CA GLU A 89 -3.58 0.56 -16.33
C GLU A 89 -4.01 1.43 -17.52
#